data_AF-A0A1G9FIU7-F1
#
_entry.id   AF-A0A1G9FIU7-F1
#
_cell.length_a   1.000
_cell.length_b   1.000
_cell.length_c   1.000
_cell.angle_alpha   90.00
_cell.angle_beta   90.00
_cell.angle_gamma   90.00
#
_symmetry.space_group_name_H-M   'P 1'
#
loop_
_entity.id
_entity.type
_entity.pdbx_description
1 polymer ?
#
loop_
_entity_poly.entity_id
_entity_poly.type
_entity_poly.pdbx_seq_one_letter_code
_entity_poly.pdbx_strand_id
1 'polypeptide(L)'
;MDKYKTKMTINKWFSYIKLEQLSLDSRQTIEQFDRYAKKLTFKKVIKLFLYAINDETESLRHLDQQLVNPNLKKVMGIDSISYSQLS
;
A
#
# COMPACT_ATOMS: atom_id res chain seq x y z
N MET A 1 17.11 -5.70 -8.21
CA MET A 1 16.03 -6.51 -8.83
C MET A 1 15.28 -5.64 -9.84
N ASP A 2 14.81 -6.19 -10.97
CA ASP A 2 14.18 -5.38 -12.03
C ASP A 2 12.85 -4.76 -11.57
N LYS A 3 12.72 -3.44 -11.71
CA LYS A 3 11.59 -2.63 -11.23
C LYS A 3 10.24 -3.05 -11.83
N TYR A 4 10.23 -3.58 -13.06
CA TYR A 4 9.02 -4.10 -13.68
C TYR A 4 8.59 -5.44 -13.08
N LYS A 5 9.54 -6.29 -12.68
CA LYS A 5 9.26 -7.55 -11.97
C LYS A 5 8.61 -7.29 -10.61
N THR A 6 9.12 -6.35 -9.81
CA THR A 6 8.57 -6.04 -8.48
C THR A 6 7.10 -5.58 -8.54
N LYS A 7 6.74 -4.70 -9.47
CA LYS A 7 5.35 -4.23 -9.64
C LYS A 7 4.41 -5.38 -10.04
N MET A 8 4.87 -6.29 -10.89
CA MET A 8 4.08 -7.45 -11.33
C MET A 8 3.90 -8.46 -10.18
N THR A 9 4.95 -8.69 -9.38
CA THR A 9 4.92 -9.59 -8.22
C THR A 9 3.96 -9.09 -7.13
N ILE A 10 4.00 -7.82 -6.74
CA ILE A 10 3.13 -7.27 -5.68
C ILE A 10 1.65 -7.33 -6.10
N ASN A 11 1.32 -6.93 -7.33
CA ASN A 11 -0.07 -7.00 -7.79
C ASN A 11 -0.56 -8.44 -7.92
N LYS A 12 0.33 -9.37 -8.32
CA LYS A 12 0.01 -10.80 -8.36
C LYS A 12 -0.25 -11.34 -6.96
N TRP A 13 0.60 -11.06 -5.98
CA TRP A 13 0.40 -11.46 -4.59
C TRP A 13 -0.90 -10.89 -4.01
N PHE A 14 -1.16 -9.60 -4.25
CA PHE A 14 -2.38 -8.96 -3.80
C PHE A 14 -3.64 -9.56 -4.44
N SER A 15 -3.58 -10.02 -5.69
CA SER A 15 -4.73 -10.62 -6.37
C SER A 15 -5.24 -11.92 -5.73
N TYR A 16 -4.39 -12.61 -4.96
CA TYR A 16 -4.81 -13.78 -4.19
C TYR A 16 -5.60 -13.43 -2.92
N ILE A 17 -5.55 -12.16 -2.48
CA ILE A 17 -6.27 -11.70 -1.30
C ILE A 17 -7.71 -11.34 -1.71
N LYS A 18 -8.64 -12.26 -1.47
CA LYS A 18 -10.07 -12.07 -1.73
C LYS A 18 -10.74 -11.32 -0.58
N LEU A 19 -10.60 -9.99 -0.55
CA LEU A 19 -11.17 -9.14 0.51
C LEU A 19 -12.70 -9.29 0.68
N GLU A 20 -13.40 -9.63 -0.41
CA GLU A 20 -14.86 -9.86 -0.40
C GLU A 20 -15.27 -11.11 0.39
N GLN A 21 -14.36 -12.08 0.56
CA GLN A 21 -14.61 -13.32 1.29
C GLN A 21 -14.29 -13.21 2.79
N LEU A 22 -13.86 -12.04 3.26
CA LEU A 22 -13.64 -11.79 4.68
C LEU A 22 -14.97 -11.76 5.44
N SER A 23 -14.89 -12.01 6.76
CA SER A 23 -16.06 -11.91 7.65
C SER A 23 -16.71 -10.54 7.54
N LEU A 24 -18.01 -10.47 7.85
CA LEU A 24 -18.77 -9.21 7.82
C LEU A 24 -18.09 -8.13 8.68
N ASP A 25 -17.66 -8.48 9.89
CA ASP A 25 -17.00 -7.56 10.82
C ASP A 25 -15.67 -7.02 10.26
N SER A 26 -14.91 -7.88 9.57
CA SER A 26 -13.66 -7.47 8.91
C SER A 26 -13.92 -6.49 7.78
N ARG A 27 -14.95 -6.76 6.96
CA ARG A 27 -15.34 -5.86 5.86
C ARG A 27 -15.83 -4.51 6.38
N GLN A 28 -16.62 -4.51 7.45
CA GLN A 28 -17.06 -3.27 8.11
C GLN A 28 -15.87 -2.48 8.68
N THR A 29 -14.89 -3.17 9.28
CA THR A 29 -13.68 -2.53 9.79
C THR A 29 -12.86 -1.89 8.67
N ILE A 30 -12.73 -2.58 7.53
CA ILE A 30 -12.06 -2.04 6.34
C ILE A 30 -12.79 -0.81 5.79
N GLU A 31 -14.12 -0.87 5.67
CA GLU A 31 -14.92 0.28 5.21
C GLU A 31 -14.81 1.49 6.15
N GLN A 32 -14.81 1.25 7.47
CA GLN A 32 -14.58 2.31 8.46
C GLN A 32 -13.19 2.92 8.33
N PHE A 33 -12.16 2.07 8.17
CA PHE A 33 -10.79 2.53 7.94
C PHE A 33 -10.70 3.43 6.68
N ASP A 34 -11.29 2.98 5.57
CA ASP A 34 -11.28 3.71 4.30
C ASP A 34 -12.10 5.01 4.36
N ARG A 35 -13.14 5.09 5.19
CA ARG A 35 -13.96 6.29 5.38
C ARG A 35 -13.15 7.46 5.96
N TYR A 36 -12.22 7.18 6.88
CA TYR A 36 -11.40 8.21 7.53
C TYR A 36 -10.07 8.46 6.80
N ALA A 37 -9.58 7.51 6.02
CA ALA A 37 -8.33 7.61 5.28
C ALA A 37 -8.53 8.14 3.84
N LYS A 38 -8.47 9.47 3.65
CA LYS A 38 -8.67 10.11 2.32
C LYS A 38 -7.71 9.65 1.21
N LYS A 39 -6.51 9.15 1.54
CA LYS A 39 -5.48 8.80 0.53
C LYS A 39 -4.86 7.42 0.71
N LEU A 40 -4.84 6.89 1.93
CA LEU A 40 -4.15 5.65 2.30
C LEU A 40 -5.16 4.56 2.67
N THR A 41 -5.99 4.16 1.71
CA THR A 41 -6.99 3.11 1.92
C THR A 41 -6.34 1.78 2.32
N PHE A 42 -7.08 0.88 2.95
CA PHE A 42 -6.65 -0.42 3.42
C PHE A 42 -5.91 -1.20 2.31
N LYS A 43 -6.47 -1.19 1.11
CA LYS A 43 -5.85 -1.79 -0.08
C LYS A 43 -4.47 -1.20 -0.39
N LYS A 44 -4.31 0.11 -0.24
CA LYS A 44 -3.03 0.80 -0.43
C LYS A 44 -2.05 0.48 0.69
N VAL A 45 -2.51 0.39 1.94
CA VAL A 45 -1.69 -0.01 3.11
C VAL A 45 -1.13 -1.43 2.93
N ILE A 46 -1.96 -2.40 2.55
CA ILE A 46 -1.47 -3.76 2.33
C ILE A 46 -0.47 -3.82 1.18
N LYS A 47 -0.71 -3.10 0.07
CA LYS A 47 0.26 -2.99 -1.02
C LYS A 47 1.59 -2.35 -0.58
N LEU A 48 1.53 -1.37 0.32
CA LEU A 48 2.70 -0.71 0.90
C LEU A 48 3.52 -1.68 1.73
N PHE A 49 2.88 -2.48 2.59
CA PHE A 49 3.58 -3.50 3.37
C PHE A 49 4.15 -4.63 2.51
N LEU A 50 3.41 -5.09 1.50
CA LEU A 50 3.94 -6.08 0.55
C LEU A 50 5.16 -5.55 -0.22
N TYR A 51 5.15 -4.26 -0.57
CA TYR A 51 6.32 -3.60 -1.13
C TYR A 51 7.48 -3.57 -0.11
N ALA A 52 7.22 -3.16 1.13
CA ALA A 52 8.23 -3.06 2.18
C ALA A 52 8.91 -4.40 2.47
N ILE A 53 8.12 -5.47 2.54
CA ILE A 53 8.60 -6.84 2.75
C ILE A 53 9.45 -7.28 1.55
N ASN A 54 9.00 -6.99 0.33
CA ASN A 54 9.73 -7.36 -0.89
C ASN A 54 11.03 -6.56 -1.06
N ASP A 55 11.08 -5.31 -0.59
CA ASP A 55 12.24 -4.42 -0.65
C ASP A 55 13.11 -4.51 0.62
N GLU A 56 12.81 -5.45 1.52
CA GLU A 56 13.48 -5.64 2.81
C GLU A 56 13.68 -4.32 3.58
N THR A 57 12.66 -3.46 3.55
CA THR A 57 12.77 -2.10 4.09
C THR A 57 12.99 -2.13 5.60
N GLU A 58 14.08 -1.50 6.06
CA GLU A 58 14.57 -1.61 7.44
C GLU A 58 13.63 -1.02 8.51
N SER A 59 12.81 -0.03 8.16
CA SER A 59 11.88 0.59 9.12
C SER A 59 10.73 1.34 8.47
N LEU A 60 9.69 1.63 9.26
CA LEU A 60 8.58 2.50 8.86
C LEU A 60 9.04 3.92 8.47
N ARG A 61 10.09 4.43 9.12
CA ARG A 61 10.66 5.76 8.81
C ARG A 61 11.37 5.76 7.46
N HIS A 62 12.03 4.65 7.12
CA HIS A 62 12.63 4.47 5.80
C HIS A 62 11.55 4.34 4.71
N LEU A 63 10.45 3.67 5.04
CA LEU A 63 9.29 3.54 4.17
C LEU A 63 8.57 4.89 3.92
N ASP A 64 8.50 5.76 4.93
CA ASP A 64 7.96 7.12 4.79
C ASP A 64 8.76 7.97 3.77
N GLN A 65 10.09 7.88 3.83
CA GLN A 65 10.95 8.51 2.82
C GLN A 65 10.71 7.94 1.42
N GLN A 66 10.42 6.64 1.32
CA GLN A 66 10.09 6.00 0.05
C GLN A 66 8.68 6.34 -0.46
N LEU A 67 7.71 6.70 0.38
CA LEU A 67 6.36 7.13 -0.05
C LEU A 67 6.40 8.39 -0.92
N VAL A 68 7.45 9.20 -0.78
CA VAL A 68 7.67 10.37 -1.63
C VAL A 68 8.25 9.98 -2.99
N ASN A 69 8.86 8.79 -3.11
CA ASN A 69 9.46 8.26 -4.33
C ASN A 69 8.39 8.09 -5.45
N PRO A 70 8.60 8.68 -6.65
CA PRO A 70 7.68 8.55 -7.78
C PRO A 70 7.37 7.10 -8.18
N ASN A 71 8.30 6.19 -7.91
CA ASN A 71 8.17 4.77 -8.26
C ASN A 71 7.17 4.05 -7.36
N LEU A 72 7.23 4.30 -6.06
CA LEU A 72 6.30 3.73 -5.09
C LEU A 72 4.89 4.32 -5.31
N LYS A 73 4.80 5.62 -5.57
CA LYS A 73 3.54 6.28 -5.98
C LYS A 73 2.86 5.59 -7.18
N LYS A 74 3.64 5.23 -8.21
CA LYS A 74 3.14 4.54 -9.42
C LYS A 74 2.78 3.07 -9.20
N VAL A 75 3.34 2.40 -8.19
CA VAL A 75 2.96 1.04 -7.78
C VAL A 75 1.68 1.07 -6.95
N MET A 76 1.55 2.08 -6.08
CA MET A 76 0.41 2.28 -5.20
C MET A 76 -0.82 2.92 -5.88
N GLY A 77 -0.65 3.48 -7.09
CA GLY A 77 -1.72 4.19 -7.79
C GLY A 77 -2.12 5.47 -7.06
N ILE A 78 -1.13 6.21 -6.54
CA ILE A 78 -1.35 7.45 -5.81
C ILE A 78 -0.79 8.60 -6.65
N ASP A 79 -1.65 9.49 -7.13
CA ASP A 79 -1.25 10.60 -8.00
C ASP A 79 -0.42 11.67 -7.27
N SER A 80 -0.60 11.82 -5.95
CA SER A 80 0.26 12.66 -5.11
C SER A 80 0.02 12.47 -3.60
N ILE A 81 1.08 12.13 -2.87
CA ILE A 81 1.20 12.40 -1.42
C ILE A 81 2.22 13.53 -1.28
N SER A 82 1.80 14.60 -0.63
CA SER A 82 2.65 15.74 -0.26
C SER A 82 3.35 15.45 1.07
N TYR A 83 4.59 15.89 1.23
CA TYR A 83 5.34 15.82 2.50
C TYR A 83 4.54 16.42 3.68
N SER A 84 3.76 17.47 3.44
CA SER A 84 2.92 18.13 4.45
C SER A 84 1.72 17.30 4.94
N GLN A 85 1.50 16.10 4.40
CA GLN A 85 0.39 15.21 4.75
C GLN A 85 0.86 13.96 5.50
N LEU A 86 2.17 13.79 5.66
CA LEU A 86 2.82 12.73 6.41
C LEU A 86 3.29 13.21 7.80
N SER A 87 3.24 14.53 8.03
CA SER A 87 3.52 15.19 9.32
C SER A 87 2.27 15.32 10.19
#